data_AF-X0RVN1-F1
#
_entry.id   AF-X0RVN1-F1
#
_cell.length_a   1.000
_cell.length_b   1.000
_cell.length_c   1.000
_cell.angle_alpha   90.00
_cell.angle_beta   90.00
_cell.angle_gamma   90.00
#
_symmetry.space_group_name_H-M   'P 1'
#
loop_
_entity.id
_entity.type
_entity.pdbx_description
1 polymer ?
#
loop_
_entity_poly.entity_id
_entity_poly.type
_entity_poly.pdbx_seq_one_letter_code
_entity_poly.pdbx_strand_id
1 'polypeptide(L)' 'MSHGARPGKADLHVHTAVGDGMASPREILDYVEAETDLDVVAITDHDDLRGAVQTRDAWAQGDYR' A
#
# COMPACT_ATOMS: atom_id res chain seq x y z
N MET A 1 -33.12 -5.61 0.09
CA MET A 1 -31.79 -6.23 -0.08
C MET A 1 -30.81 -5.41 0.75
N SER A 2 -30.40 -5.91 1.92
CA SER A 2 -29.31 -5.28 2.68
C SER A 2 -28.06 -5.33 1.82
N HIS A 3 -27.50 -4.20 1.43
CA HIS A 3 -26.13 -4.16 0.91
C HIS A 3 -25.23 -4.52 2.10
N GLY A 4 -24.95 -5.81 2.27
CA GLY A 4 -24.04 -6.29 3.30
C GLY A 4 -22.63 -5.83 2.95
N ALA A 5 -22.27 -4.61 3.35
CA ALA A 5 -20.93 -4.11 3.17
C ALA A 5 -19.97 -5.03 3.93
N ARG A 6 -19.01 -5.62 3.20
CA ARG A 6 -17.92 -6.35 3.84
C ARG A 6 -17.10 -5.37 4.69
N PRO A 7 -16.55 -5.79 5.84
CA PRO A 7 -15.59 -4.97 6.56
C PRO A 7 -14.41 -4.62 5.64
N GLY A 8 -13.89 -3.39 5.76
CA GLY A 8 -12.67 -3.01 5.06
C GLY A 8 -11.49 -3.87 5.52
N LYS A 9 -10.62 -4.28 4.59
CA LYS A 9 -9.42 -5.06 4.87
C LYS A 9 -8.19 -4.16 4.75
N ALA A 10 -7.29 -4.23 5.73
CA ALA A 10 -6.11 -3.38 5.76
C ALA A 10 -4.88 -4.15 6.20
N ASP A 11 -3.73 -3.82 5.60
CA ASP A 11 -2.42 -4.08 6.17
C ASP A 11 -1.86 -2.76 6.71
N LEU A 12 -1.53 -2.73 7.99
CA LEU A 12 -1.15 -1.51 8.70
C LEU A 12 0.36 -1.41 8.95
N HIS A 13 1.16 -2.37 8.48
CA HIS A 13 2.59 -2.40 8.73
C HIS A 13 3.36 -3.01 7.55
N VAL A 14 3.73 -2.17 6.58
CA VAL A 14 4.57 -2.57 5.43
C VAL A 14 5.80 -1.69 5.34
N HIS A 15 6.96 -2.30 5.15
CA HIS A 15 8.23 -1.63 4.87
C HIS A 15 8.54 -1.66 3.37
N THR A 16 9.10 -0.56 2.87
CA THR A 16 9.57 -0.40 1.49
C THR A 16 11.08 -0.58 1.39
N ALA A 17 11.57 -0.83 0.18
CA ALA A 17 13.00 -0.83 -0.14
C ALA A 17 13.69 0.54 0.01
N VAL A 18 12.95 1.62 0.29
CA VAL A 18 13.53 2.92 0.67
C VAL A 18 14.06 2.87 2.12
N GLY A 19 13.39 2.09 2.97
CA GLY A 19 13.84 1.73 4.32
C GLY A 19 14.60 0.41 4.31
N ASP A 20 14.11 -0.57 5.09
CA ASP A 20 14.68 -1.91 5.25
C ASP A 20 13.79 -3.03 4.65
N GLY A 21 12.71 -2.67 3.96
CA GLY A 21 11.89 -3.60 3.18
C GLY A 21 12.60 -4.08 1.92
N MET A 22 11.95 -4.99 1.18
CA MET A 22 12.52 -5.57 -0.04
C MET A 22 11.90 -5.02 -1.33
N ALA A 23 10.61 -4.71 -1.32
CA ALA A 23 9.89 -4.26 -2.50
C ALA A 23 9.90 -2.72 -2.61
N SER A 24 10.09 -2.20 -3.82
CA SER A 24 9.95 -0.78 -4.11
C SER A 24 8.50 -0.31 -3.90
N PRO A 25 8.27 1.01 -3.74
CA PRO A 25 6.92 1.58 -3.67
C PRO A 25 5.96 1.09 -4.77
N ARG A 26 6.43 1.00 -6.02
CA ARG A 26 5.60 0.53 -7.16
C ARG A 26 5.31 -0.96 -7.08
N GLU A 27 6.32 -1.78 -6.76
CA GLU A 27 6.11 -3.24 -6.62
C GLU A 27 5.11 -3.57 -5.51
N ILE A 28 5.10 -2.80 -4.40
CA ILE A 28 4.09 -2.94 -3.35
C ILE A 28 2.70 -2.62 -3.90
N LEU A 29 2.52 -1.49 -4.59
CA LEU A 29 1.22 -1.11 -5.16
C LEU A 29 0.72 -2.12 -6.19
N ASP A 30 1.60 -2.56 -7.10
CA ASP A 30 1.28 -3.54 -8.14
C ASP A 30 0.85 -4.87 -7.52
N TYR A 31 1.54 -5.32 -6.47
CA TYR A 31 1.15 -6.52 -5.72
C TYR A 31 -0.18 -6.35 -4.99
N VAL A 32 -0.40 -5.22 -4.30
CA VAL A 32 -1.64 -4.94 -3.58
C VAL A 32 -2.84 -4.93 -4.53
N GLU A 33 -2.69 -4.34 -5.72
CA GLU A 33 -3.71 -4.30 -6.75
C GLU A 33 -4.02 -5.68 -7.33
N ALA A 34 -2.97 -6.42 -7.75
CA ALA A 34 -3.14 -7.66 -8.52
C ALA A 34 -3.41 -8.90 -7.64
N GLU A 35 -2.85 -8.94 -6.43
CA GLU A 35 -2.73 -10.17 -5.63
C GLU A 35 -3.48 -10.11 -4.29
N THR A 36 -4.14 -8.99 -3.97
CA THR A 36 -4.82 -8.82 -2.68
C THR A 36 -6.20 -8.17 -2.80
N ASP A 37 -7.00 -8.35 -1.75
CA ASP A 37 -8.29 -7.69 -1.50
C ASP A 37 -8.17 -6.57 -0.44
N LEU A 38 -6.96 -6.02 -0.22
CA LEU A 38 -6.76 -4.91 0.74
C LEU A 38 -7.45 -3.63 0.23
N ASP A 39 -8.25 -2.99 1.06
CA ASP A 39 -8.83 -1.67 0.77
C ASP A 39 -7.89 -0.53 1.17
N VAL A 40 -6.98 -0.79 2.12
CA VAL A 40 -5.98 0.17 2.61
C VAL A 40 -4.66 -0.54 2.88
N VAL A 41 -3.55 0.11 2.54
CA VAL A 41 -2.19 -0.32 2.94
C VAL A 41 -1.46 0.86 3.57
N ALA A 42 -0.79 0.63 4.70
CA ALA A 42 0.06 1.62 5.35
C ALA A 42 1.54 1.33 5.08
N ILE A 43 2.30 2.40 4.86
CA ILE A 43 3.75 2.34 4.71
C ILE A 43 4.40 2.88 5.99
N THR A 44 5.24 2.07 6.63
CA THR A 44 5.73 2.30 7.99
C THR A 44 7.23 1.99 8.12
N ASP A 45 8.04 2.57 7.24
CA ASP A 45 9.51 2.44 7.29
C ASP A 45 10.09 2.92 8.62
N HIS A 46 11.25 2.35 9.00
CA HIS A 46 11.95 2.72 10.22
C HIS A 46 12.47 4.17 10.19
N ASP A 47 11.95 4.99 11.10
CA ASP A 47 12.36 6.38 11.36
C ASP A 47 12.40 7.29 10.13
N ASP A 48 11.69 6.93 9.05
CA ASP A 48 11.76 7.59 7.76
C ASP A 48 10.41 7.59 7.03
N LEU A 49 10.03 8.74 6.48
CA LEU A 49 8.78 8.93 5.76
C LEU A 49 8.96 8.91 4.23
N ARG A 50 10.20 8.84 3.72
CA ARG A 50 10.47 8.89 2.28
C ARG A 50 9.75 7.78 1.51
N GLY A 51 9.74 6.55 2.03
CA GLY A 51 9.01 5.44 1.40
C GLY A 51 7.51 5.72 1.33
N ALA A 52 6.90 6.18 2.42
CA ALA A 52 5.47 6.53 2.45
C ALA A 52 5.12 7.65 1.46
N VAL A 53 5.93 8.71 1.38
CA VAL A 53 5.73 9.82 0.42
C VAL A 53 5.86 9.33 -1.02
N GLN A 54 6.89 8.52 -1.32
CA GLN A 54 7.09 7.96 -2.65
C GLN A 54 5.96 7.01 -3.06
N THR A 55 5.45 6.17 -2.16
CA THR A 55 4.30 5.29 -2.43
C THR A 55 3.05 6.11 -2.71
N ARG A 56 2.76 7.17 -1.93
CA ARG A 56 1.65 8.07 -2.20
C ARG A 56 1.76 8.72 -3.57
N ASP A 57 2.94 9.24 -3.91
CA ASP A 57 3.16 9.93 -5.19
C ASP A 57 3.08 8.97 -6.37
N ALA A 58 3.57 7.73 -6.20
CA ALA A 58 3.42 6.67 -7.19
C ALA A 58 1.95 6.26 -7.38
N TRP A 59 1.18 6.13 -6.30
CA TRP A 59 -0.26 5.85 -6.35
C TRP A 59 -1.01 6.95 -7.09
N ALA A 60 -0.73 8.22 -6.79
CA ALA A 60 -1.38 9.37 -7.43
C ALA A 60 -1.04 9.52 -8.93
N GLN A 61 0.05 8.92 -9.39
CA GLN A 61 0.46 8.91 -10.80
C GLN A 61 -0.01 7.65 -11.56
N GLY A 62 -0.48 6.63 -10.84
CA GLY A 62 -0.94 5.37 -11.42
C GLY A 62 -2.46 5.25 -11.44
N ASP A 63 -2.92 4.17 -12.06
CA ASP A 63 -4.35 3.79 -12.11
C ASP A 63 -4.60 2.63 -11.14
N TYR A 64 -4.41 2.88 -9.84
CA TYR A 64 -4.69 1.92 -8.76
C TYR A 64 -6.10 2.12 -8.21
N ARG A 65 -6.72 1.06 -7.67
CA ARG A 65 -8.09 1.13 -7.13
C ARG A 65 -8.23 1.92 -5.83
#